data_AF-A0A1H4D9Y9-F1
#
_entry.id   AF-A0A1H4D9Y9-F1
#
_cell.length_a   1.000
_cell.length_b   1.000
_cell.length_c   1.000
_cell.angle_alpha   90.00
_cell.angle_beta   90.00
_cell.angle_gamma   90.00
#
_symmetry.space_group_name_H-M   'P 1'
#
loop_
_entity.id
_entity.type
_entity.pdbx_description
1 polymer ?
#
loop_
_entity_poly.entity_id
_entity_poly.type
_entity_poly.pdbx_seq_one_letter_code
_entity_poly.pdbx_strand_id
1 'polypeptide(L)' 'MFTLEQIKQAHDKVQSGADFSNYIQDLINLGVKGYDTIVNDGRVAYYGSDDYSV' A
#
# COMPACT_ATOMS: atom_id res chain seq x y z
N MET A 1 -11.67 5.02 -3.42
CA MET A 1 -11.18 3.72 -3.92
C MET A 1 -9.78 3.93 -4.44
N PHE A 2 -8.84 3.10 -4.00
CA PHE A 2 -7.43 3.16 -4.41
C PHE A 2 -7.14 2.08 -5.45
N THR A 3 -6.09 2.27 -6.25
CA THR A 3 -5.66 1.31 -7.26
C THR A 3 -4.25 0.79 -6.97
N LEU A 4 -3.93 -0.40 -7.49
CA LEU A 4 -2.58 -0.95 -7.45
C LEU A 4 -1.54 0.00 -8.07
N GLU A 5 -1.93 0.79 -9.08
CA GLU A 5 -1.06 1.82 -9.66
C GLU A 5 -0.73 2.94 -8.67
N GLN A 6 -1.71 3.46 -7.92
CA GLN A 6 -1.45 4.51 -6.92
C GLN A 6 -0.53 4.01 -5.81
N ILE A 7 -0.77 2.78 -5.35
CA ILE A 7 0.08 2.13 -4.35
C ILE A 7 1.49 1.91 -4.91
N LYS A 8 1.62 1.46 -6.17
CA LYS A 8 2.93 1.34 -6.84
C LYS A 8 3.65 2.68 -6.92
N GLN A 9 2.95 3.75 -7.29
CA GLN A 9 3.55 5.09 -7.34
C GLN A 9 4.01 5.57 -5.97
N ALA A 10 3.24 5.30 -4.91
CA ALA A 10 3.64 5.63 -3.56
C ALA A 10 4.85 4.78 -3.11
N HIS A 11 4.88 3.49 -3.48
CA HIS A 11 5.98 2.57 -3.16
C HIS A 11 7.27 2.92 -3.92
N ASP A 12 7.17 3.35 -5.18
CA ASP A 12 8.32 3.77 -6.01
C ASP A 12 9.03 5.01 -5.44
N LYS A 13 8.28 5.87 -4.75
CA LYS A 13 8.84 7.02 -4.00
C LYS A 13 9.62 6.59 -2.76
N VAL A 14 9.41 5.38 -2.24
CA VAL A 14 10.13 4.88 -1.06
C VAL A 14 11.48 4.35 -1.49
N GLN A 15 12.48 5.21 -1.44
CA GLN A 15 13.87 4.82 -1.75
C GLN A 15 14.63 4.32 -0.53
N SER A 16 14.15 4.64 0.68
CA SER A 16 14.77 4.21 1.93
C SER A 16 13.75 4.13 3.06
N GLY A 17 14.13 3.45 4.14
CA GLY A 17 13.26 3.30 5.32
C GLY A 17 12.81 4.62 5.95
N ALA A 18 13.51 5.72 5.70
CA ALA A 18 13.11 7.07 6.12
C ALA A 18 11.81 7.55 5.45
N ASP A 19 11.56 7.12 4.21
CA ASP A 19 10.37 7.45 3.43
C ASP A 19 9.19 6.53 3.73
N PHE A 20 9.42 5.45 4.49
CA PHE A 20 8.39 4.48 4.84
C PHE A 20 7.23 5.14 5.59
N SER A 21 7.51 6.03 6.55
CA SER A 21 6.48 6.77 7.26
C SER A 21 5.61 7.62 6.33
N ASN A 22 6.21 8.26 5.33
CA ASN A 22 5.47 9.04 4.32
C ASN A 22 4.62 8.14 3.43
N TYR A 23 5.14 6.98 3.02
CA TYR A 23 4.38 6.00 2.24
C TYR A 23 3.18 5.44 2.98
N ILE A 24 3.32 5.09 4.26
CA ILE A 24 2.20 4.67 5.09
C ILE A 24 1.16 5.79 5.18
N GLN A 25 1.57 7.04 5.33
CA GLN A 25 0.66 8.19 5.33
C GLN A 25 -0.10 8.32 3.99
N ASP A 26 0.58 8.13 2.87
CA ASP A 26 0.01 8.18 1.52
C ASP A 26 -1.04 7.06 1.33
N LEU A 27 -0.71 5.83 1.75
CA LEU A 27 -1.63 4.69 1.76
C LEU A 27 -2.89 4.96 2.60
N ILE A 28 -2.73 5.53 3.80
CA ILE A 28 -3.86 5.89 4.66
C ILE A 28 -4.74 6.94 3.97
N ASN A 29 -4.14 7.96 3.35
CA ASN A 29 -4.86 9.00 2.60
C ASN A 29 -5.59 8.44 1.36
N LEU A 30 -5.00 7.44 0.70
CA LEU A 30 -5.62 6.70 -0.41
C LEU A 30 -6.82 5.86 0.05
N GLY A 31 -6.95 5.60 1.36
CA GLY A 31 -8.00 4.80 1.96
C GLY A 31 -7.63 3.34 2.18
N VAL A 32 -6.34 3.00 2.04
CA VAL A 32 -5.79 1.70 2.42
C VAL A 32 -5.76 1.63 3.95
N LYS A 33 -6.42 0.61 4.49
CA LYS A 33 -6.47 0.29 5.93
C LYS A 33 -5.33 -0.62 6.35
N GLY A 34 -4.84 -1.46 5.44
CA GLY A 34 -3.73 -2.37 5.68
C GLY A 34 -3.36 -3.13 4.42
N TYR A 35 -2.31 -3.94 4.50
CA TYR A 35 -1.93 -4.88 3.45
C TYR A 35 -1.20 -6.07 4.05
N ASP A 36 -1.34 -7.24 3.44
CA ASP A 36 -0.56 -8.43 3.74
C ASP A 36 0.41 -8.72 2.60
N THR A 37 1.66 -8.94 2.96
CA THR A 37 2.69 -9.39 2.03
C THR A 37 2.95 -10.87 2.25
N ILE A 38 2.59 -11.69 1.27
CA ILE A 38 2.83 -13.13 1.29
C ILE A 38 4.26 -13.38 0.80
N VAL A 39 5.21 -13.46 1.74
CA VAL A 39 6.64 -13.68 1.44
C VAL A 39 6.92 -14.99 0.71
N ASN A 40 6.04 -15.98 0.84
CA ASN A 40 6.20 -17.30 0.17
C ASN A 40 5.99 -17.23 -1.35
N ASP A 41 5.20 -16.27 -1.83
CA ASP A 41 4.81 -16.16 -3.25
C ASP A 41 5.16 -14.78 -3.85
N GLY A 42 5.45 -13.78 -3.01
CA GLY A 42 5.73 -12.41 -3.45
C GLY A 42 4.48 -11.58 -3.76
N ARG A 43 3.29 -12.14 -3.53
CA ARG A 43 2.02 -11.42 -3.65
C ARG A 43 1.82 -10.46 -2.48
N VAL A 44 1.19 -9.32 -2.77
CA VAL A 44 0.75 -8.35 -1.77
C VAL A 44 -0.73 -8.10 -1.98
N ALA A 45 -1.52 -8.22 -0.91
CA ALA A 45 -2.95 -7.94 -0.92
C ALA A 45 -3.20 -6.69 -0.08
N TYR A 46 -3.90 -5.71 -0.65
CA TYR A 46 -4.21 -4.44 0.01
C TYR A 46 -5.69 -4.38 0.40
N TYR A 47 -5.96 -3.87 1.59
CA TYR A 47 -7.28 -3.83 2.20
C TYR A 47 -7.69 -2.40 2.47
N GLY A 48 -8.94 -2.08 2.16
CA GLY A 48 -9.52 -0.75 2.24
C GLY A 48 -10.66 -0.66 3.24
N SER A 49 -11.33 0.49 3.19
CA SER A 49 -12.65 0.65 3.80
C SER A 49 -13.71 0.02 2.90
N ASP A 50 -14.84 -0.41 3.47
CA ASP A 50 -16.00 -0.96 2.72
C ASP A 50 -15.77 -2.36 2.09
N ASP A 51 -14.99 -3.23 2.76
CA ASP A 51 -14.63 -4.59 2.26
C ASP A 51 -13.80 -4.58 0.96
N TYR A 52 -13.39 -3.40 0.51
CA TYR A 52 -12.62 -3.23 -0.72
C TYR A 52 -11.21 -3.80 -0.57
N SER A 53 -10.81 -4.67 -1.50
CA SER A 53 -9.48 -5.29 -1.52
C SER A 53 -8.96 -5.43 -2.95
N VAL A 54 -7.63 -5.33 -3.11
CA VAL A 54 -6.92 -5.34 -4.41
C VAL A 54 -5.59 -6.07 -4.31
#